data_AF-A0A3T1CAD0-F1
#
_entry.id   AF-A0A3T1CAD0-F1
#
_cell.length_a   1.000
_cell.length_b   1.000
_cell.length_c   1.000
_cell.angle_alpha   90.00
_cell.angle_beta   90.00
_cell.angle_gamma   90.00
#
_symmetry.space_group_name_H-M   'P 1'
#
loop_
_entity.id
_entity.type
_entity.pdbx_description
1 polymer ?
#
loop_
_entity_poly.entity_id
_entity_poly.type
_entity_poly.pdbx_seq_one_letter_code
_entity_poly.pdbx_strand_id
1 'polypeptide(L)'
;MCMLYVHAISDSAPWIAEQIKLNFCNRSGHLIDFYHLCGYLSEAAIWCNIFEPKKWLEESKEKLKAGKSREVFKEIENKFRALDHPEQENGLVRCYRYMEKDWI
;
A
#
# COMPACT_ATOMS: atom_id res chain seq x y z
N MET A 1 -0.86 18.45 30.52
CA MET A 1 -1.12 18.99 29.17
C MET A 1 -1.33 17.81 28.24
N CYS A 2 -2.56 17.58 27.76
CA CYS A 2 -2.88 16.44 26.91
C CYS A 2 -2.35 16.73 25.49
N MET A 3 -1.36 15.95 25.01
CA MET A 3 -0.84 16.11 23.64
C MET A 3 -1.77 15.37 22.68
N LEU A 4 -2.61 16.12 21.96
CA LEU A 4 -3.41 15.59 20.86
C LEU A 4 -2.48 15.10 19.75
N TYR A 5 -2.66 13.84 19.32
CA TYR A 5 -1.97 13.23 18.18
C TYR A 5 -3.00 12.84 17.13
N VAL A 6 -2.78 13.22 15.87
CA VAL A 6 -3.70 12.99 14.76
C VAL A 6 -3.20 11.82 13.92
N HIS A 7 -4.04 10.79 13.76
CA HIS A 7 -3.82 9.75 12.76
C HIS A 7 -4.61 10.11 11.51
N ALA A 8 -3.92 10.58 10.48
CA ALA A 8 -4.53 10.96 9.22
C ALA A 8 -4.49 9.78 8.24
N ILE A 9 -5.64 9.42 7.70
CA ILE A 9 -5.80 8.34 6.72
C ILE A 9 -6.01 8.99 5.35
N SER A 10 -5.26 8.57 4.32
CA SER A 10 -5.49 9.05 2.95
C SER A 10 -5.07 8.03 1.89
N ASP A 11 -5.41 8.34 0.64
CA ASP A 11 -5.02 7.63 -0.60
C ASP A 11 -3.59 7.92 -1.05
N SER A 12 -2.76 8.44 -0.15
CA SER A 12 -1.34 8.73 -0.42
C SER A 12 -1.07 9.77 -1.52
N ALA A 13 -2.06 10.59 -1.88
CA ALA A 13 -1.79 11.76 -2.71
C ALA A 13 -0.78 12.69 -2.00
N PRO A 14 0.38 13.03 -2.62
CA PRO A 14 1.46 13.75 -1.93
C PRO A 14 1.03 15.07 -1.31
N TRP A 15 0.13 15.81 -1.98
CA TRP A 15 -0.38 17.08 -1.48
C TRP A 15 -1.17 16.92 -0.16
N ILE A 16 -1.82 15.78 0.09
CA ILE A 16 -2.54 15.53 1.36
C ILE A 16 -1.53 15.33 2.50
N ALA A 17 -0.48 14.55 2.27
CA ALA A 17 0.60 14.35 3.24
C ALA A 17 1.28 15.69 3.61
N GLU A 18 1.49 16.56 2.62
CA GLU A 18 1.98 17.92 2.85
C GLU A 18 1.01 18.75 3.71
N GLN A 19 -0.30 18.72 3.42
CA GLN A 19 -1.29 19.43 4.23
C GLN A 19 -1.33 18.92 5.68
N ILE A 20 -1.27 17.61 5.89
CA ILE A 20 -1.23 17.02 7.25
C ILE A 20 -0.01 17.55 8.01
N LYS A 21 1.17 17.52 7.37
CA LYS A 21 2.42 18.00 7.97
C LYS A 21 2.38 19.50 8.27
N LEU A 22 1.83 20.31 7.36
CA LEU A 22 1.72 21.77 7.54
C LEU A 22 0.79 22.15 8.70
N ASN A 23 -0.32 21.44 8.87
CA ASN A 23 -1.33 21.78 9.89
C ASN A 23 -1.06 21.15 11.26
N PHE A 24 -0.42 19.98 11.31
CA PHE A 24 -0.24 19.21 12.55
C PHE A 24 1.22 19.03 12.96
N CYS A 25 2.19 19.41 12.12
CA CYS A 25 3.62 19.24 12.35
C CYS A 25 3.94 17.81 12.84
N ASN A 26 4.79 17.67 13.86
CA ASN A 26 5.17 16.39 14.44
C ASN A 26 4.09 15.76 15.35
N ARG A 27 2.86 16.31 15.38
CA ARG A 27 1.72 15.76 16.12
C ARG A 27 0.76 14.99 15.24
N SER A 28 1.26 14.45 14.14
CA SER A 28 0.48 13.62 13.24
C SER A 28 1.29 12.45 12.69
N GLY A 29 0.59 11.35 12.44
CA GLY A 29 1.05 10.24 11.65
C GLY A 29 0.15 10.08 10.43
N HIS A 30 0.73 9.64 9.32
CA HIS A 30 0.02 9.32 8.10
C HIS A 30 -0.14 7.80 7.99
N LEU A 31 -1.34 7.35 7.63
CA LEU A 31 -1.70 5.96 7.42
C LEU A 31 -2.34 5.84 6.03
N ILE A 32 -2.04 4.73 5.36
CA ILE A 32 -2.66 4.40 4.07
C ILE A 32 -4.12 4.00 4.29
N ASP A 33 -5.01 4.49 3.44
CA ASP A 33 -6.38 3.99 3.35
C ASP A 33 -6.39 2.52 2.88
N PHE A 34 -6.83 1.64 3.78
CA PHE A 34 -6.90 0.20 3.52
C PHE A 34 -7.81 -0.17 2.33
N TYR A 35 -8.95 0.50 2.17
CA TYR A 35 -9.87 0.21 1.07
C TYR A 35 -9.28 0.67 -0.26
N HIS A 36 -8.58 1.80 -0.27
CA HIS A 36 -7.88 2.27 -1.45
C HIS A 36 -6.77 1.29 -1.86
N LEU A 37 -5.95 0.84 -0.90
CA LEU A 37 -4.92 -0.18 -1.13
C LEU A 37 -5.52 -1.50 -1.66
N CYS A 38 -6.70 -1.91 -1.18
CA CYS A 38 -7.37 -3.12 -1.67
C CYS A 38 -7.68 -3.07 -3.17
N GLY A 39 -7.91 -1.88 -3.75
CA GLY A 39 -8.07 -1.71 -5.20
C GLY A 39 -6.80 -2.14 -5.94
N TYR A 40 -5.65 -1.62 -5.53
CA TYR A 40 -4.34 -2.00 -6.09
C TYR A 40 -4.02 -3.49 -5.90
N LEU A 41 -4.30 -4.05 -4.73
CA LEU A 41 -4.10 -5.49 -4.48
C LEU A 41 -4.95 -6.34 -5.41
N SER A 42 -6.20 -5.94 -5.66
CA SER A 42 -7.11 -6.66 -6.55
C SER A 42 -6.55 -6.73 -7.97
N GLU A 43 -5.98 -5.62 -8.46
CA GLU A 43 -5.35 -5.57 -9.79
C GLU A 43 -4.04 -6.37 -9.85
N ALA A 44 -3.28 -6.42 -8.77
CA ALA A 44 -2.04 -7.20 -8.67
C ALA A 44 -2.27 -8.71 -8.50
N ALA A 45 -3.45 -9.13 -8.03
CA ALA A 45 -3.70 -10.49 -7.59
C ALA A 45 -3.37 -11.58 -8.62
N ILE A 46 -3.69 -11.36 -9.91
CA ILE A 46 -3.40 -12.32 -10.99
C ILE A 46 -1.90 -12.51 -11.23
N TRP A 47 -1.09 -11.49 -10.94
CA TRP A 47 0.36 -11.53 -11.07
C TRP A 47 1.03 -12.20 -9.87
N CYS A 48 0.42 -12.06 -8.69
CA CYS A 48 0.92 -12.68 -7.47
C CYS A 48 0.60 -14.18 -7.41
N ASN A 49 -0.61 -14.56 -7.80
CA ASN A 49 -1.04 -15.95 -7.89
C ASN A 49 -2.04 -16.14 -9.05
N ILE A 50 -1.54 -16.64 -10.19
CA ILE A 50 -2.36 -16.87 -11.38
C ILE A 50 -3.42 -17.97 -11.18
N PHE A 51 -3.15 -18.94 -10.31
CA PHE A 51 -4.04 -20.08 -10.08
C PHE A 51 -5.16 -19.74 -9.10
N GLU A 52 -4.86 -18.98 -8.04
CA GLU A 52 -5.81 -18.63 -6.98
C GLU A 52 -5.76 -17.12 -6.63
N PRO A 53 -6.04 -16.20 -7.58
CA PRO A 53 -5.87 -14.76 -7.36
C PRO A 53 -6.78 -14.21 -6.24
N LYS A 54 -8.02 -14.69 -6.16
CA LYS A 54 -8.97 -14.29 -5.11
C LYS A 54 -8.50 -14.71 -3.72
N LYS A 55 -7.96 -15.92 -3.59
CA LYS A 55 -7.44 -16.43 -2.33
C LYS A 55 -6.23 -15.61 -1.87
N TRP A 56 -5.31 -15.33 -2.79
CA TRP A 56 -4.17 -14.46 -2.51
C TRP A 56 -4.60 -13.07 -2.04
N LEU A 57 -5.62 -12.48 -2.68
CA LEU A 57 -6.16 -11.17 -2.29
C LEU A 57 -6.71 -11.19 -0.85
N GLU A 58 -7.53 -12.19 -0.50
CA GLU A 58 -8.08 -12.29 0.85
C GLU A 58 -7.00 -12.57 1.91
N GLU A 59 -6.04 -13.45 1.63
CA GLU A 59 -4.90 -13.69 2.52
C GLU A 59 -4.07 -12.41 2.74
N SER A 60 -3.85 -11.63 1.68
CA SER A 60 -3.13 -10.35 1.75
C SER A 60 -3.89 -9.31 2.59
N LYS A 61 -5.22 -9.23 2.44
CA LYS A 61 -6.08 -8.39 3.28
C LYS A 61 -5.99 -8.78 4.75
N GLU A 62 -6.03 -10.07 5.07
CA GLU A 62 -5.90 -10.55 6.45
C GLU A 62 -4.51 -10.26 7.03
N LYS A 63 -3.44 -10.44 6.26
CA LYS A 63 -2.08 -10.02 6.67
C LYS A 63 -2.03 -8.52 6.99
N LEU A 64 -2.61 -7.67 6.14
CA LEU A 64 -2.63 -6.22 6.36
C LEU A 64 -3.40 -5.83 7.62
N LYS A 65 -4.58 -6.40 7.85
CA LYS A 65 -5.37 -6.18 9.08
C LYS A 65 -4.62 -6.65 10.33
N ALA A 66 -3.78 -7.68 10.20
CA ALA A 66 -2.92 -8.18 11.28
C ALA A 66 -1.60 -7.38 11.45
N GLY A 67 -1.41 -6.27 10.74
CA GLY A 67 -0.19 -5.45 10.81
C GLY A 67 1.03 -6.06 10.10
N LYS A 68 0.85 -7.14 9.32
CA LYS A 68 1.91 -7.84 8.57
C LYS A 68 2.13 -7.25 7.18
N SER A 69 2.02 -5.94 7.08
CA SER A 69 2.09 -5.18 5.83
C SER A 69 3.43 -5.35 5.10
N ARG A 70 4.54 -5.47 5.84
CA ARG A 70 5.87 -5.74 5.27
C ARG A 70 5.97 -7.09 4.56
N GLU A 71 5.23 -8.11 5.02
CA GLU A 71 5.19 -9.41 4.34
C GLU A 71 4.51 -9.31 2.98
N VAL A 72 3.37 -8.59 2.92
CA VAL A 72 2.63 -8.35 1.68
C VAL A 72 3.47 -7.53 0.70
N PHE A 73 4.12 -6.46 1.18
CA PHE A 73 4.99 -5.64 0.34
C PHE A 73 6.16 -6.44 -0.22
N LYS A 74 6.84 -7.26 0.60
CA LYS A 74 7.96 -8.08 0.14
C LYS A 74 7.55 -9.09 -0.92
N GLU A 75 6.35 -9.66 -0.80
CA GLU A 75 5.82 -10.58 -1.80
C GLU A 75 5.57 -9.86 -3.15
N ILE A 76 4.94 -8.69 -3.12
CA ILE A 76 4.71 -7.84 -4.29
C ILE A 76 6.05 -7.40 -4.92
N GLU A 77 7.01 -6.97 -4.10
CA GLU A 77 8.35 -6.58 -4.55
C GLU A 77 9.06 -7.74 -5.26
N ASN A 78 9.00 -8.95 -4.71
CA ASN A 78 9.60 -10.13 -5.35
C ASN A 78 8.97 -10.42 -6.71
N LYS A 79 7.65 -10.27 -6.83
CA LYS A 79 6.94 -10.44 -8.11
C LYS A 79 7.31 -9.35 -9.10
N PHE A 80 7.39 -8.10 -8.64
CA PHE A 80 7.79 -6.96 -9.46
C PHE A 80 9.21 -7.14 -10.02
N ARG A 81 10.16 -7.56 -9.17
CA ARG A 81 11.55 -7.83 -9.57
C ARG A 81 11.70 -8.99 -10.56
N ALA A 82 10.70 -9.86 -10.65
CA ALA A 82 10.68 -11.00 -11.57
C ALA A 82 9.98 -10.69 -12.91
N LEU A 83 9.49 -9.47 -13.12
CA LEU A 83 8.94 -9.04 -14.40
C LEU A 83 10.05 -8.82 -15.43
N ASP A 84 9.84 -9.31 -16.65
CA ASP A 84 10.75 -9.06 -17.78
C ASP A 84 10.69 -7.59 -18.25
N HIS A 85 9.50 -6.97 -18.15
CA HIS A 85 9.20 -5.61 -18.64
C HIS A 85 8.52 -4.75 -17.55
N PRO A 86 9.24 -4.34 -16.48
CA PRO A 86 8.68 -3.54 -15.38
C PRO A 86 8.27 -2.11 -15.77
N GLU A 87 8.72 -1.62 -16.93
CA GLU A 87 8.32 -0.36 -17.54
C GLU A 87 6.88 -0.40 -18.07
N GLN A 88 6.37 -1.59 -18.42
CA GLN A 88 5.02 -1.74 -18.94
C GLN A 88 4.01 -1.68 -17.78
N GLU A 89 3.11 -0.71 -17.87
CA GLU A 89 2.01 -0.54 -16.92
C GLU A 89 1.12 -1.80 -16.83
N ASN A 90 1.00 -2.33 -15.61
CA ASN A 90 0.07 -3.40 -15.27
C ASN A 90 -0.34 -3.29 -13.78
N GLY A 91 -1.27 -4.14 -13.34
CA GLY A 91 -1.80 -4.11 -11.98
C GLY A 91 -0.74 -4.32 -10.89
N LEU A 92 0.25 -5.19 -11.13
CA LEU A 92 1.35 -5.42 -10.21
C LEU A 92 2.27 -4.20 -10.11
N VAL A 93 2.63 -3.59 -11.24
CA VAL A 93 3.49 -2.39 -11.30
C VAL A 93 2.81 -1.22 -10.59
N ARG A 94 1.52 -1.00 -10.82
CA ARG A 94 0.75 0.05 -10.11
C ARG A 94 0.71 -0.20 -8.60
N CYS A 95 0.43 -1.43 -8.19
CA CYS A 95 0.38 -1.78 -6.77
C CYS A 95 1.74 -1.62 -6.08
N TYR A 96 2.83 -2.08 -6.71
CA TYR A 96 4.19 -1.89 -6.21
C TYR A 96 4.52 -0.41 -6.01
N ARG A 97 4.31 0.41 -7.05
CA ARG A 97 4.58 1.86 -7.00
C ARG A 97 3.73 2.59 -5.96
N TYR A 98 2.48 2.17 -5.77
CA TYR A 98 1.61 2.73 -4.75
C TYR A 98 2.17 2.45 -3.36
N MET A 99 2.51 1.19 -3.06
CA MET A 99 3.04 0.81 -1.76
C MET A 99 4.47 1.34 -1.51
N GLU A 100 5.33 1.42 -2.53
CA GLU A 100 6.69 1.92 -2.39
C GLU A 100 6.72 3.39 -1.94
N LYS A 101 5.82 4.23 -2.46
CA LYS A 101 5.76 5.67 -2.12
C LYS A 101 5.43 5.94 -0.66
N ASP A 102 4.74 5.02 -0.01
CA ASP A 102 4.24 5.19 1.35
C ASP A 102 5.09 4.50 2.42
N TRP A 103 6.04 3.66 2.00
CA TRP A 103 6.90 2.87 2.89
C TRP A 103 8.31 3.43 3.08
N ILE A 104 8.63 4.55 2.43
CA ILE A 104 9.89 5.29 2.51
C ILE A 104 9.63 6.64 3.20
#